data_AF-A0A9D0UP37-F1
#
_entry.id   AF-A0A9D0UP37-F1
#
_cell.length_a   1.000
_cell.length_b   1.000
_cell.length_c   1.000
_cell.angle_alpha   90.00
_cell.angle_beta   90.00
_cell.angle_gamma   90.00
#
_symmetry.space_group_name_H-M   'P 1'
#
loop_
_entity.id
_entity.type
_entity.pdbx_description
1 polymer ?
#
loop_
_entity_poly.entity_id
_entity_poly.type
_entity_poly.pdbx_seq_one_letter_code
_entity_poly.pdbx_strand_id
1 'polypeptide(L)'
;MTPQHVLSPGQIPDYHDCAQALARLRVGMEAAECHGSLSGMLCAAGDLRADVCLDALFQGAGEQGSAPSLPTAGMAVLEKLFAATASALNDPDFGFQLLLPDDGHPLQTRAEALSLWCQGFLGGLGLAGFSDGDFGAGEVREVLHDFSEIARMDHDDMDTGEEGENAYMEVVEYVRMAVLLAHEELGRKRQTPAGKRATH
;
A
#
# COMPACT_ATOMS: atom_id res chain seq x y z
N MET A 1 -18.60 6.52 -23.80
CA MET A 1 -18.33 5.07 -23.67
C MET A 1 -16.86 4.95 -23.32
N THR A 2 -16.55 4.78 -22.04
CA THR A 2 -15.19 4.44 -21.60
C THR A 2 -14.89 3.00 -22.04
N PRO A 3 -13.69 2.72 -22.58
CA PRO A 3 -13.31 1.36 -22.93
C PRO A 3 -13.27 0.53 -21.65
N GLN A 4 -13.97 -0.60 -21.62
CA GLN A 4 -13.84 -1.59 -20.57
C GLN A 4 -12.42 -2.16 -20.65
N HIS A 5 -11.56 -1.82 -19.71
CA HIS A 5 -10.25 -2.43 -19.57
C HIS A 5 -10.48 -3.89 -19.15
N VAL A 6 -10.38 -4.82 -20.09
CA VAL A 6 -10.46 -6.25 -19.80
C VAL A 6 -9.17 -6.62 -19.07
N LEU A 7 -9.24 -6.73 -17.74
CA LEU A 7 -8.11 -7.09 -16.90
C LEU A 7 -7.63 -8.52 -17.23
N SER A 8 -6.34 -8.69 -17.54
CA SER A 8 -5.74 -10.03 -17.67
C SER A 8 -5.70 -10.74 -16.30
N PRO A 9 -5.67 -12.09 -16.27
CA PRO A 9 -5.42 -12.84 -15.04
C PRO A 9 -4.08 -12.40 -14.43
N GLY A 10 -4.08 -11.98 -13.16
CA GLY A 10 -2.88 -11.50 -12.46
C GLY A 10 -2.60 -10.00 -12.57
N GLN A 11 -3.34 -9.23 -13.38
CA GLN A 11 -3.22 -7.77 -13.37
C GLN A 11 -3.92 -7.17 -12.14
N ILE A 12 -3.21 -6.28 -11.45
CA ILE A 12 -3.77 -5.36 -10.46
C ILE A 12 -4.94 -4.59 -11.10
N PRO A 13 -6.07 -4.37 -10.38
CA PRO A 13 -7.12 -3.48 -10.87
C PRO A 13 -6.57 -2.06 -11.06
N ASP A 14 -7.09 -1.32 -12.03
CA ASP A 14 -6.63 0.05 -12.25
C ASP A 14 -7.07 1.01 -11.12
N TYR A 15 -6.43 2.18 -11.07
CA TYR A 15 -6.68 3.19 -10.04
C TYR A 15 -8.15 3.60 -9.97
N HIS A 16 -8.80 3.76 -11.13
CA HIS A 16 -10.17 4.22 -11.24
C HIS A 16 -11.17 3.18 -10.71
N ASP A 17 -10.98 1.92 -11.07
CA ASP A 17 -11.80 0.81 -10.61
C ASP A 17 -11.74 0.66 -9.08
N CYS A 18 -10.54 0.78 -8.50
CA CYS A 18 -10.33 0.79 -7.05
C CYS A 18 -11.03 1.98 -6.37
N ALA A 19 -10.87 3.19 -6.91
CA ALA A 19 -11.54 4.39 -6.38
C ALA A 19 -13.07 4.25 -6.42
N GLN A 20 -13.62 3.75 -7.54
CA GLN A 20 -15.05 3.48 -7.64
C GLN A 20 -15.53 2.41 -6.66
N ALA A 21 -14.72 1.36 -6.43
CA ALA A 21 -15.04 0.31 -5.47
C ALA A 21 -15.13 0.87 -4.04
N LEU A 22 -14.14 1.65 -3.61
CA LEU A 22 -14.11 2.31 -2.29
C LEU A 22 -15.30 3.26 -2.11
N ALA A 23 -15.62 4.07 -3.13
CA ALA A 23 -16.77 4.96 -3.11
C ALA A 23 -18.11 4.20 -2.97
N ARG A 24 -18.29 3.09 -3.69
CA ARG A 24 -19.49 2.23 -3.57
C ARG A 24 -19.63 1.61 -2.18
N LEU A 25 -18.50 1.25 -1.58
CA LEU A 25 -18.42 0.71 -0.22
C LEU A 25 -18.54 1.79 0.86
N ARG A 26 -18.52 3.08 0.46
CA ARG A 26 -18.56 4.25 1.35
C ARG A 26 -17.39 4.29 2.33
N VAL A 27 -16.22 3.83 1.86
CA VAL A 27 -14.97 3.91 2.60
C VAL A 27 -14.38 5.29 2.30
N GLY A 28 -14.10 6.08 3.33
CA GLY A 28 -13.55 7.43 3.21
C GLY A 28 -12.05 7.48 2.92
N MET A 29 -11.56 6.56 2.11
CA MET A 29 -10.14 6.33 1.84
C MET A 29 -9.88 6.41 0.33
N GLU A 30 -8.76 7.00 -0.05
CA GLU A 30 -8.34 7.06 -1.45
C GLU A 30 -7.77 5.73 -1.94
N ALA A 31 -7.81 5.48 -3.25
CA ALA A 31 -7.31 4.23 -3.82
C ALA A 31 -5.81 4.00 -3.55
N ALA A 32 -5.01 5.07 -3.60
CA ALA A 32 -3.59 5.02 -3.27
C ALA A 32 -3.37 4.66 -1.79
N GLU A 33 -4.07 5.33 -0.87
CA GLU A 33 -4.01 5.05 0.57
C GLU A 33 -4.39 3.60 0.89
N CYS A 34 -5.49 3.12 0.30
CA CYS A 34 -5.95 1.74 0.42
C CYS A 34 -4.85 0.75 -0.02
N HIS A 35 -4.28 0.94 -1.20
CA HIS A 35 -3.21 0.06 -1.67
C HIS A 35 -1.96 0.13 -0.78
N GLY A 36 -1.61 1.30 -0.27
CA GLY A 36 -0.56 1.49 0.73
C GLY A 36 -0.84 0.64 1.96
N SER A 37 -2.03 0.74 2.55
CA SER A 37 -2.41 -0.03 3.75
C SER A 37 -2.40 -1.54 3.53
N LEU A 38 -2.90 -2.02 2.39
CA LEU A 38 -2.80 -3.44 2.03
C LEU A 38 -1.34 -3.88 1.95
N SER A 39 -0.49 -3.09 1.30
CA SER A 39 0.94 -3.38 1.14
C SER A 39 1.65 -3.41 2.49
N GLY A 40 1.39 -2.45 3.39
CA GLY A 40 1.95 -2.43 4.74
C GLY A 40 1.55 -3.65 5.56
N MET A 41 0.26 -4.01 5.55
CA MET A 41 -0.23 -5.20 6.24
C MET A 41 0.39 -6.50 5.69
N LEU A 42 0.53 -6.62 4.36
CA LEU A 42 1.16 -7.76 3.70
C LEU A 42 2.68 -7.85 3.98
N CYS A 43 3.38 -6.71 4.05
CA CYS A 43 4.78 -6.67 4.45
C CYS A 43 4.97 -7.16 5.89
N ALA A 44 4.03 -6.84 6.79
CA ALA A 44 4.06 -7.27 8.18
C ALA A 44 3.66 -8.74 8.41
N ALA A 45 2.61 -9.21 7.72
CA ALA A 45 2.00 -10.51 7.96
C ALA A 45 2.34 -11.53 6.87
N GLY A 46 2.89 -12.69 7.26
CA GLY A 46 3.36 -13.71 6.31
C GLY A 46 2.26 -14.44 5.54
N ASP A 47 1.15 -14.76 6.20
CA ASP A 47 -0.02 -15.44 5.60
C ASP A 47 -1.30 -14.69 6.03
N LEU A 48 -1.46 -13.47 5.51
CA LEU A 48 -2.66 -12.68 5.75
C LEU A 48 -3.77 -13.11 4.79
N ARG A 49 -4.98 -13.32 5.32
CA ARG A 49 -6.16 -13.57 4.49
C ARG A 49 -6.79 -12.25 4.07
N ALA A 50 -7.32 -12.21 2.85
CA ALA A 50 -7.98 -11.03 2.30
C ALA A 50 -9.13 -10.53 3.19
N ASP A 51 -9.96 -11.43 3.71
CA ASP A 51 -11.10 -11.06 4.55
C ASP A 51 -10.67 -10.39 5.87
N VAL A 52 -9.67 -10.95 6.54
CA VAL A 52 -9.08 -10.37 7.76
C VAL A 52 -8.45 -9.00 7.48
N CYS A 53 -7.74 -8.88 6.36
CA CYS A 53 -7.08 -7.64 5.96
C CYS A 53 -8.09 -6.53 5.66
N LEU A 54 -9.12 -6.83 4.86
CA LEU A 54 -10.14 -5.86 4.49
C LEU A 54 -11.03 -5.48 5.68
N ASP A 55 -11.33 -6.42 6.57
CA ASP A 55 -12.02 -6.11 7.84
C ASP A 55 -11.22 -5.13 8.69
N ALA A 56 -9.91 -5.35 8.86
CA ALA A 56 -9.04 -4.44 9.60
C ALA A 56 -8.96 -3.06 8.95
N LEU A 57 -8.85 -3.01 7.62
CA LEU A 57 -8.83 -1.77 6.84
C LEU A 57 -10.10 -0.95 7.04
N PHE A 58 -11.27 -1.59 6.94
CA PHE A 58 -12.55 -0.88 7.10
C PHE A 58 -12.79 -0.42 8.53
N GLN A 59 -12.39 -1.21 9.53
CA GLN A 59 -12.46 -0.80 10.94
C GLN A 59 -11.56 0.42 11.21
N GLY A 60 -10.37 0.47 10.60
CA GLY A 60 -9.47 1.62 10.69
C GLY A 60 -10.02 2.89 10.00
N ALA A 61 -10.85 2.73 8.98
CA ALA A 61 -11.40 3.84 8.17
C ALA A 61 -12.66 4.54 8.76
N GLY A 62 -13.27 4.05 9.87
CA GLY A 62 -14.29 4.82 10.61
C GLY A 62 -15.38 4.03 11.37
N GLU A 63 -16.19 4.76 12.17
CA GLU A 63 -17.16 4.27 13.19
C GLU A 63 -18.32 3.37 12.69
N GLN A 64 -18.50 3.20 11.37
CA GLN A 64 -19.47 2.28 10.75
C GLN A 64 -18.82 1.18 9.89
N GLY A 65 -17.48 1.11 9.84
CA GLY A 65 -16.74 0.28 8.90
C GLY A 65 -16.61 -1.18 9.34
N SER A 66 -17.62 -1.99 9.04
CA SER A 66 -17.43 -3.44 8.88
C SER A 66 -17.42 -3.75 7.39
N ALA A 67 -16.68 -4.78 6.95
CA ALA A 67 -16.86 -5.25 5.58
C ALA A 67 -18.35 -5.56 5.35
N PRO A 68 -18.87 -5.30 4.13
CA PRO A 68 -20.23 -5.70 3.79
C PRO A 68 -20.44 -7.17 4.14
N SER A 69 -21.55 -7.47 4.83
CA SER A 69 -21.90 -8.83 5.23
C SER A 69 -22.23 -9.76 4.04
N LEU A 70 -22.33 -9.20 2.83
CA LEU A 70 -22.57 -9.91 1.59
C LEU A 70 -21.51 -9.52 0.54
N PRO A 71 -21.04 -10.47 -0.30
CA PRO A 71 -20.14 -10.16 -1.40
C PRO A 71 -20.75 -9.09 -2.32
N THR A 72 -20.01 -8.01 -2.57
CA THR A 72 -20.41 -6.95 -3.51
C THR A 72 -19.39 -6.82 -4.63
N ALA A 73 -19.77 -6.19 -5.74
CA ALA A 73 -18.83 -5.89 -6.83
C ALA A 73 -17.64 -5.03 -6.36
N GLY A 74 -17.85 -4.13 -5.39
CA GLY A 74 -16.76 -3.36 -4.79
C GLY A 74 -15.80 -4.24 -3.98
N MET A 75 -16.33 -5.17 -3.18
CA MET A 75 -15.50 -6.13 -2.44
C MET A 75 -14.66 -6.99 -3.37
N ALA A 76 -15.24 -7.49 -4.47
CA ALA A 76 -14.51 -8.31 -5.43
C ALA A 76 -13.31 -7.56 -6.07
N VAL A 77 -13.41 -6.24 -6.27
CA VAL A 77 -12.30 -5.43 -6.75
C VAL A 77 -11.19 -5.34 -5.69
N LEU A 78 -11.54 -5.09 -4.43
CA LEU A 78 -10.55 -5.00 -3.35
C LEU A 78 -9.90 -6.34 -3.01
N GLU A 79 -10.65 -7.45 -3.08
CA GLU A 79 -10.10 -8.80 -2.96
C GLU A 79 -9.11 -9.10 -4.10
N LYS A 80 -9.42 -8.67 -5.32
CA LYS A 80 -8.51 -8.79 -6.46
C LYS A 80 -7.27 -7.91 -6.29
N LEU A 81 -7.43 -6.68 -5.80
CA LEU A 81 -6.32 -5.79 -5.46
C LEU A 81 -5.40 -6.48 -4.44
N PHE A 82 -5.94 -6.96 -3.32
CA PHE A 82 -5.19 -7.68 -2.31
C PHE A 82 -4.41 -8.87 -2.89
N ALA A 83 -5.07 -9.73 -3.67
CA ALA A 83 -4.44 -10.91 -4.25
C ALA A 83 -3.31 -10.54 -5.23
N ALA A 84 -3.51 -9.51 -6.06
CA ALA A 84 -2.51 -9.01 -6.98
C ALA A 84 -1.31 -8.40 -6.23
N THR A 85 -1.55 -7.58 -5.21
CA THR A 85 -0.51 -6.99 -4.35
C THR A 85 0.32 -8.08 -3.67
N ALA A 86 -0.33 -9.07 -3.05
CA ALA A 86 0.36 -10.18 -2.40
C ALA A 86 1.21 -11.01 -3.38
N SER A 87 0.70 -11.25 -4.59
CA SER A 87 1.47 -11.93 -5.64
C SER A 87 2.68 -11.11 -6.08
N ALA A 88 2.51 -9.80 -6.30
CA ALA A 88 3.55 -8.93 -6.82
C ALA A 88 4.68 -8.67 -5.82
N LEU A 89 4.38 -8.62 -4.52
CA LEU A 89 5.39 -8.54 -3.45
C LEU A 89 6.31 -9.77 -3.38
N ASN A 90 5.86 -10.91 -3.91
CA ASN A 90 6.61 -12.16 -3.96
C ASN A 90 7.15 -12.47 -5.37
N ASP A 91 7.05 -11.54 -6.31
CA ASP A 91 7.49 -11.73 -7.69
C ASP A 91 9.03 -11.63 -7.77
N PRO A 92 9.72 -12.69 -8.25
CA PRO A 92 11.18 -12.69 -8.37
C PRO A 92 11.72 -11.65 -9.35
N ASP A 93 10.90 -11.14 -10.27
CA ASP A 93 11.27 -10.12 -11.25
C ASP A 93 10.96 -8.70 -10.75
N PHE A 94 10.72 -8.53 -9.44
CA PHE A 94 10.38 -7.26 -8.80
C PHE A 94 9.14 -6.58 -9.42
N GLY A 95 8.10 -7.36 -9.72
CA GLY A 95 6.88 -6.93 -10.40
C GLY A 95 5.94 -6.01 -9.60
N PHE A 96 6.23 -5.72 -8.33
CA PHE A 96 5.45 -4.80 -7.51
C PHE A 96 5.43 -3.38 -8.09
N GLN A 97 4.24 -2.78 -8.14
CA GLN A 97 3.98 -1.43 -8.64
C GLN A 97 3.06 -0.69 -7.65
N LEU A 98 3.24 0.62 -7.52
CA LEU A 98 2.37 1.47 -6.72
C LEU A 98 1.05 1.72 -7.48
N LEU A 99 -0.07 1.76 -6.76
CA LEU A 99 -1.38 2.09 -7.33
C LEU A 99 -1.57 3.60 -7.23
N LEU A 100 -1.20 4.31 -8.29
CA LEU A 100 -1.23 5.76 -8.37
C LEU A 100 -2.04 6.21 -9.61
N PRO A 101 -2.51 7.48 -9.65
CA PRO A 101 -3.09 8.05 -10.86
C PRO A 101 -2.08 8.01 -12.03
N ASP A 102 -2.59 7.86 -13.25
CA ASP A 102 -1.76 7.87 -14.46
C ASP A 102 -1.20 9.26 -14.79
N ASP A 103 -0.29 9.31 -15.77
CA ASP A 103 0.36 10.54 -16.27
C ASP A 103 -0.62 11.54 -16.93
N GLY A 104 -1.88 11.14 -17.14
CA GLY A 104 -2.95 12.04 -17.55
C GLY A 104 -3.42 12.98 -16.45
N HIS A 105 -3.03 12.74 -15.19
CA HIS A 105 -3.36 13.58 -14.04
C HIS A 105 -2.24 14.61 -13.73
N PRO A 106 -2.60 15.80 -13.19
CA PRO A 106 -1.62 16.79 -12.76
C PRO A 106 -0.58 16.19 -11.80
N LEU A 107 0.66 16.66 -11.89
CA LEU A 107 1.75 16.20 -11.05
C LEU A 107 1.43 16.33 -9.56
N GLN A 108 0.79 17.43 -9.15
CA GLN A 108 0.34 17.63 -7.76
C GLN A 108 -0.60 16.53 -7.29
N THR A 109 -1.61 16.19 -8.10
CA THR A 109 -2.56 15.10 -7.77
C THR A 109 -1.85 13.75 -7.66
N ARG A 110 -0.87 13.49 -8.51
CA ARG A 110 -0.04 12.27 -8.46
C ARG A 110 0.88 12.24 -7.23
N ALA A 111 1.42 13.40 -6.83
CA ALA A 111 2.25 13.55 -5.63
C ALA A 111 1.43 13.41 -4.34
N GLU A 112 0.25 14.04 -4.27
CA GLU A 112 -0.72 13.84 -3.19
C GLU A 112 -1.08 12.36 -3.01
N ALA A 113 -1.37 11.67 -4.11
CA ALA A 113 -1.64 10.24 -4.09
C ALA A 113 -0.45 9.43 -3.56
N LEU A 114 0.78 9.81 -3.89
CA LEU A 114 1.98 9.17 -3.35
C LEU A 114 2.14 9.41 -1.83
N SER A 115 1.88 10.63 -1.36
CA SER A 115 1.87 10.95 0.07
C SER A 115 0.84 10.11 0.83
N LEU A 116 -0.38 10.01 0.28
CA LEU A 116 -1.44 9.15 0.80
C LEU A 116 -1.08 7.67 0.75
N TRP A 117 -0.37 7.23 -0.30
CA TRP A 117 0.14 5.87 -0.41
C TRP A 117 1.11 5.54 0.73
N CYS A 118 2.09 6.41 0.97
CA CYS A 118 3.04 6.27 2.07
C CYS A 118 2.35 6.30 3.44
N GLN A 119 1.39 7.20 3.63
CA GLN A 119 0.57 7.24 4.85
C GLN A 119 -0.20 5.93 5.06
N GLY A 120 -0.83 5.43 4.00
CA GLY A 120 -1.53 4.15 3.99
C GLY A 120 -0.61 3.00 4.40
N PHE A 121 0.60 2.94 3.84
CA PHE A 121 1.60 1.92 4.17
C PHE A 121 1.98 1.90 5.64
N LEU A 122 2.27 3.08 6.22
CA LEU A 122 2.57 3.22 7.64
C LEU A 122 1.38 2.80 8.51
N GLY A 123 0.16 3.23 8.14
CA GLY A 123 -1.07 2.83 8.82
C GLY A 123 -1.32 1.33 8.77
N GLY A 124 -1.07 0.70 7.62
CA GLY A 124 -1.21 -0.75 7.41
C GLY A 124 -0.24 -1.57 8.27
N LEU A 125 1.00 -1.13 8.41
CA LEU A 125 1.95 -1.74 9.36
C LEU A 125 1.44 -1.63 10.81
N GLY A 126 0.91 -0.47 11.18
CA GLY A 126 0.28 -0.25 12.49
C GLY A 126 -0.91 -1.19 12.75
N LEU A 127 -1.80 -1.36 11.76
CA LEU A 127 -2.92 -2.30 11.84
C LEU A 127 -2.47 -3.76 11.98
N ALA A 128 -1.32 -4.12 11.42
CA ALA A 128 -0.70 -5.43 11.59
C ALA A 128 0.03 -5.60 12.94
N GLY A 129 -0.05 -4.61 13.82
CA GLY A 129 0.49 -4.65 15.18
C GLY A 129 1.95 -4.26 15.31
N PHE A 130 2.55 -3.68 14.26
CA PHE A 130 3.90 -3.15 14.33
C PHE A 130 3.90 -1.70 14.83
N SER A 131 4.87 -1.37 15.65
CA SER A 131 5.16 -0.04 16.16
C SER A 131 6.63 0.32 15.90
N ASP A 132 6.97 1.60 16.02
CA ASP A 132 8.35 2.08 15.84
C ASP A 132 9.39 1.29 16.68
N GLY A 133 8.97 0.76 17.84
CA GLY A 133 9.84 -0.02 18.72
C GLY A 133 10.17 -1.43 18.22
N ASP A 134 9.39 -1.96 17.28
CA ASP A 134 9.61 -3.29 16.67
C ASP A 134 10.69 -3.25 15.58
N PHE A 135 11.01 -2.05 15.10
CA PHE A 135 12.06 -1.80 14.14
C PHE A 135 13.30 -1.28 14.87
N GLY A 136 14.32 -2.15 15.01
CA GLY A 136 15.66 -1.72 15.42
C GLY A 136 16.27 -0.70 14.45
N ALA A 137 17.46 -0.19 14.75
CA ALA A 137 18.19 0.77 13.91
C ALA A 137 18.75 0.11 12.63
N GLY A 138 17.87 -0.33 11.74
CA GLY A 138 18.20 -0.93 10.44
C GLY A 138 17.36 -0.35 9.32
N GLU A 139 17.56 -0.89 8.11
CA GLU A 139 17.04 -0.34 6.85
C GLU A 139 15.52 -0.15 6.85
N VAL A 140 14.76 -1.07 7.46
CA VAL A 140 13.30 -0.91 7.56
C VAL A 140 12.91 0.36 8.33
N ARG A 141 13.63 0.72 9.40
CA ARG A 141 13.32 1.93 10.18
C ARG A 141 13.62 3.21 9.38
N GLU A 142 14.63 3.19 8.53
CA GLU A 142 14.93 4.30 7.60
C GLU A 142 13.82 4.43 6.54
N VAL A 143 13.38 3.33 5.94
CA VAL A 143 12.22 3.32 5.03
C VAL A 143 10.98 3.93 5.68
N LEU A 144 10.66 3.55 6.92
CA LEU A 144 9.49 4.10 7.63
C LEU A 144 9.64 5.59 7.92
N HIS A 145 10.84 6.03 8.27
CA HIS A 145 11.14 7.44 8.47
C HIS A 145 10.91 8.23 7.18
N ASP A 146 11.49 7.76 6.07
CA ASP A 146 11.39 8.44 4.77
C ASP A 146 9.95 8.46 4.27
N PHE A 147 9.20 7.37 4.44
CA PHE A 147 7.78 7.35 4.10
C PHE A 147 6.99 8.35 4.94
N SER A 148 7.38 8.56 6.20
CA SER A 148 6.75 9.56 7.05
C SER A 148 7.03 11.00 6.59
N GLU A 149 8.21 11.26 6.01
CA GLU A 149 8.56 12.55 5.44
C GLU A 149 7.84 12.78 4.10
N ILE A 150 7.79 11.76 3.22
CA ILE A 150 7.02 11.81 1.97
C ILE A 150 5.53 12.03 2.25
N ALA A 151 4.96 11.34 3.25
CA ALA A 151 3.56 11.52 3.63
C ALA A 151 3.21 12.93 4.12
N ARG A 152 4.20 13.73 4.53
CA ARG A 152 4.04 15.13 4.98
C ARG A 152 4.43 16.16 3.93
N MET A 153 4.82 15.71 2.75
CA MET A 153 5.30 16.61 1.68
C MET A 153 4.19 17.56 1.23
N ASP A 154 4.54 18.85 1.13
CA ASP A 154 3.69 19.86 0.51
C ASP A 154 3.81 19.77 -1.02
N HIS A 155 2.67 19.81 -1.70
CA HIS A 155 2.54 19.63 -3.14
C HIS A 155 2.18 20.93 -3.86
N ASP A 156 1.80 21.99 -3.16
CA ASP A 156 1.28 23.23 -3.76
C ASP A 156 2.35 23.96 -4.61
N ASP A 157 3.61 23.92 -4.18
CA ASP A 157 4.73 24.65 -4.80
C ASP A 157 5.66 23.74 -5.64
N MET A 158 5.17 22.58 -6.08
CA MET A 158 5.98 21.67 -6.91
C MET A 158 6.28 22.25 -8.30
N ASP A 159 7.52 22.03 -8.77
CA ASP A 159 7.86 22.25 -10.17
C ASP A 159 7.05 21.28 -11.05
N THR A 160 6.31 21.81 -12.02
CA THR A 160 5.50 21.02 -12.97
C THR A 160 6.18 20.82 -14.32
N GLY A 161 7.41 21.29 -14.46
CA GLY A 161 8.26 21.03 -15.61
C GLY A 161 8.86 19.63 -15.61
N GLU A 162 9.73 19.39 -16.58
CA GLU A 162 10.43 18.11 -16.77
C GLU A 162 11.27 17.71 -15.55
N GLU A 163 11.88 18.68 -14.85
CA GLU A 163 12.66 18.42 -13.64
C GLU A 163 11.77 17.85 -12.52
N GLY A 164 10.57 18.42 -12.33
CA GLY A 164 9.60 17.92 -11.34
C GLY A 164 9.04 16.54 -11.68
N GLU A 165 8.73 16.28 -12.95
CA GLU A 165 8.30 14.95 -13.40
C GLU A 165 9.39 13.90 -13.17
N ASN A 166 10.65 14.22 -13.50
CA ASN A 166 11.78 13.31 -13.26
C ASN A 166 11.97 13.05 -11.76
N ALA A 167 11.95 14.08 -10.92
CA ALA A 167 12.06 13.94 -9.48
C ALA A 167 10.93 13.09 -8.90
N TYR A 168 9.69 13.27 -9.36
CA TYR A 168 8.56 12.45 -8.94
C TYR A 168 8.77 10.97 -9.31
N MET A 169 9.19 10.67 -10.54
CA MET A 169 9.46 9.31 -10.97
C MET A 169 10.56 8.64 -10.15
N GLU A 170 11.60 9.38 -9.77
CA GLU A 170 12.66 8.90 -8.88
C GLU A 170 12.12 8.54 -7.49
N VAL A 171 11.26 9.39 -6.91
CA VAL A 171 10.64 9.12 -5.60
C VAL A 171 9.68 7.93 -5.67
N VAL A 172 8.88 7.81 -6.75
CA VAL A 172 8.01 6.65 -6.99
C VAL A 172 8.83 5.36 -7.02
N GLU A 173 9.94 5.34 -7.75
CA GLU A 173 10.81 4.17 -7.85
C GLU A 173 11.50 3.86 -6.52
N TYR A 174 11.95 4.90 -5.79
CA TYR A 174 12.48 4.76 -4.44
C TYR A 174 11.47 4.07 -3.52
N VAL A 175 10.23 4.57 -3.47
CA VAL A 175 9.16 3.99 -2.63
C VAL A 175 8.89 2.54 -3.03
N ARG A 176 8.83 2.24 -4.33
CA ARG A 176 8.62 0.89 -4.84
C ARG A 176 9.70 -0.09 -4.36
N MET A 177 10.96 0.30 -4.47
CA MET A 177 12.10 -0.54 -4.05
C MET A 177 12.19 -0.65 -2.52
N ALA A 178 11.90 0.42 -1.79
CA ALA A 178 11.88 0.44 -0.34
C ALA A 178 10.81 -0.51 0.23
N VAL A 179 9.65 -0.64 -0.43
CA VAL A 179 8.61 -1.61 -0.06
C VAL A 179 9.10 -3.05 -0.22
N LEU A 180 9.75 -3.36 -1.35
CA LEU A 180 10.28 -4.69 -1.62
C LEU A 180 11.36 -5.08 -0.61
N LEU A 181 12.25 -4.14 -0.29
CA LEU A 181 13.26 -4.30 0.77
C LEU A 181 12.58 -4.57 2.13
N ALA A 182 11.60 -3.75 2.51
CA ALA A 182 10.89 -3.90 3.79
C ALA A 182 10.15 -5.24 3.86
N HIS A 183 9.50 -5.67 2.78
CA HIS A 183 8.83 -6.96 2.68
C HIS A 183 9.82 -8.12 2.93
N GLU A 184 10.99 -8.08 2.30
CA GLU A 184 12.01 -9.11 2.44
C GLU A 184 12.57 -9.16 3.88
N GLU A 185 12.96 -8.01 4.43
CA GLU A 185 13.51 -7.91 5.79
C GLU A 185 12.51 -8.38 6.85
N LEU A 186 11.25 -7.99 6.73
CA LEU A 186 10.19 -8.42 7.64
C LEU A 186 9.87 -9.91 7.45
N GLY A 187 9.92 -10.41 6.22
CA GLY A 187 9.85 -11.84 5.91
C GLY A 187 10.93 -12.66 6.61
N ARG A 188 12.19 -12.20 6.56
CA ARG A 188 13.31 -12.84 7.26
C ARG A 188 13.14 -12.84 8.78
N LYS A 189 12.65 -11.74 9.36
CA LYS A 189 12.34 -11.68 10.81
C LYS A 189 11.25 -12.66 11.22
N ARG A 190 10.20 -12.86 10.41
CA ARG A 190 9.14 -13.84 10.68
C ARG A 190 9.64 -15.29 10.69
N GLN A 191 10.59 -15.61 9.81
CA GLN A 191 11.14 -16.96 9.66
C GLN A 191 12.20 -17.30 10.71
N THR A 192 12.77 -16.29 11.38
CA THR A 192 13.73 -16.49 12.46
C THR A 192 12.96 -16.77 13.75
N PRO A 193 13.03 -17.98 14.34
CA PRO A 193 12.33 -18.25 15.60
C PRO A 193 12.92 -17.35 16.69
N ALA A 194 12.07 -16.70 17.49
CA ALA A 194 12.49 -16.03 18.71
C ALA A 194 13.37 -17.00 19.50
N GLY A 195 14.67 -16.68 19.59
CA GLY A 195 15.68 -17.55 20.18
C GLY A 195 15.20 -18.04 21.54
N LYS A 196 15.33 -19.35 21.78
CA LYS A 196 15.12 -20.01 23.06
C LYS A 196 15.48 -19.06 24.20
N ARG A 197 14.49 -18.65 25.00
CA ARG A 197 14.72 -18.06 26.32
C ARG A 197 15.71 -18.97 27.04
N ALA A 198 16.97 -18.54 27.15
CA ALA A 198 17.96 -19.22 27.94
C ALA A 198 17.49 -19.14 29.39
N THR A 199 16.95 -20.26 29.89
CA THR A 199 16.84 -20.51 31.31
C THR A 199 18.25 -20.71 31.84
N HIS A 200 18.78 -19.71 32.53
CA HIS A 200 19.86 -19.85 33.49
C HIS A 200 19.40 -19.31 34.83
#